data_AF-A0A1X0RKA0-F1
#
_entry.id   AF-A0A1X0RKA0-F1
#
_cell.length_a   1.000
_cell.length_b   1.000
_cell.length_c   1.000
_cell.angle_alpha   90.00
_cell.angle_beta   90.00
_cell.angle_gamma   90.00
#
_symmetry.space_group_name_H-M   'P 1'
#
loop_
_entity.id
_entity.type
_entity.pdbx_description
1 polymer ?
#
loop_
_entity_poly.entity_id
_entity_poly.type
_entity_poly.pdbx_seq_one_letter_code
_entity_poly.pdbx_strand_id
1 'polypeptide(L)'
;MINKISTRLQSTPFSLMFARNMNDYIDYRDDTGNKLKKEYMPHDELLKRIGYMSQVVFPAIQDKTDIYTGRQKEKADSKNCQLSFPEGSYVMVRDREQTNSLSPAFKGSYRVVCQTQGGSYILCDIDETLMSRNYSPEELKLISQDEIIPKDELYEIEAIIDHRGEPGNREYLVRWKNYSKDDDSWLTSDAFTDPESINNYWRKLDYKPGKLFEIANEQSSSKVMSRNQTSAIANKRNTRHNSNKSSISQEQETVSTQRRNSTKRRANANSALANVAATNNTFKRRKRATRN
;
A
#
# COMPACT_ATOMS: atom_id res chain seq x y z
N MET A 1 -7.13 39.77 6.69
CA MET A 1 -7.78 38.49 7.06
C MET A 1 -8.26 37.80 5.80
N ILE A 2 -8.17 36.46 5.75
CA ILE A 2 -8.59 35.67 4.58
C ILE A 2 -10.12 35.55 4.59
N ASN A 3 -10.81 36.19 3.65
CA ASN A 3 -12.28 36.14 3.50
C ASN A 3 -12.74 35.07 2.48
N LYS A 4 -11.99 33.99 2.34
CA LYS A 4 -12.29 32.93 1.37
C LYS A 4 -13.39 32.03 1.92
N ILE A 5 -14.41 31.77 1.09
CA ILE A 5 -15.49 30.84 1.40
C ILE A 5 -14.93 29.41 1.40
N SER A 6 -15.14 28.68 2.49
CA SER A 6 -14.73 27.28 2.60
C SER A 6 -15.62 26.39 1.75
N THR A 7 -15.06 25.48 0.96
CA THR A 7 -15.84 24.54 0.14
C THR A 7 -16.66 23.56 0.98
N ARG A 8 -16.18 23.24 2.19
CA ARG A 8 -16.85 22.34 3.15
C ARG A 8 -18.09 23.00 3.79
N LEU A 9 -17.96 24.26 4.19
CA LEU A 9 -18.98 24.96 5.01
C LEU A 9 -19.83 25.94 4.19
N GLN A 10 -19.33 26.37 3.03
CA GLN A 10 -19.89 27.43 2.18
C GLN A 10 -20.07 28.77 2.92
N SER A 11 -19.21 29.03 3.90
CA SER A 11 -19.16 30.26 4.68
C SER A 11 -17.71 30.70 4.92
N THR A 12 -17.53 31.96 5.33
CA THR A 12 -16.21 32.49 5.66
C THR A 12 -15.90 32.26 7.14
N PRO A 13 -14.65 31.92 7.50
CA PRO A 13 -14.28 31.68 8.91
C PRO A 13 -14.60 32.88 9.82
N PHE A 14 -14.40 34.09 9.32
CA PHE A 14 -14.70 35.32 10.05
C PHE A 14 -16.19 35.43 10.40
N SER A 15 -17.08 35.15 9.44
CA SER A 15 -18.51 35.30 9.66
C SER A 15 -19.05 34.30 10.67
N LEU A 16 -18.54 33.06 10.64
CA LEU A 16 -18.88 32.04 11.63
C LEU A 16 -18.39 32.39 13.04
N MET A 17 -17.17 32.91 13.15
CA MET A 17 -16.57 33.20 14.45
C MET A 17 -17.20 34.42 15.13
N PHE A 18 -17.50 35.47 14.36
CA PHE A 18 -17.94 36.75 14.91
C PHE A 18 -19.43 37.04 14.72
N ALA A 19 -20.19 36.11 14.15
CA ALA A 19 -21.60 36.29 13.84
C ALA A 19 -21.87 37.59 13.05
N ARG A 20 -20.94 38.05 12.21
CA ARG A 20 -21.04 39.30 11.45
C ARG A 20 -20.20 39.25 10.19
N ASN A 21 -20.47 40.12 9.23
CA ASN A 21 -19.65 40.18 8.01
C ASN A 21 -18.34 40.91 8.29
N MET A 22 -17.29 40.58 7.53
CA MET A 22 -16.08 41.41 7.56
C MET A 22 -16.44 42.83 7.14
N ASN A 23 -15.78 43.80 7.77
CA ASN A 23 -15.89 45.18 7.33
C ASN A 23 -15.29 45.31 5.92
N ASP A 24 -16.04 45.94 5.03
CA ASP A 24 -15.51 46.35 3.73
C ASP A 24 -14.38 47.37 3.90
N TYR A 25 -13.51 47.44 2.89
CA TYR A 25 -12.44 48.42 2.81
C TYR A 25 -13.03 49.83 2.91
N ILE A 26 -12.43 50.68 3.75
CA ILE A 26 -12.97 52.01 4.06
C ILE A 26 -12.05 53.04 3.42
N ASP A 27 -12.61 53.84 2.52
CA ASP A 27 -12.01 55.13 2.17
C ASP A 27 -12.44 56.17 3.21
N TYR A 28 -11.47 56.71 3.95
CA TYR A 28 -11.70 57.67 5.03
C TYR A 28 -11.89 59.11 4.53
N ARG A 29 -12.06 59.28 3.22
CA ARG A 29 -12.27 60.56 2.54
C ARG A 29 -13.48 60.41 1.63
N ASP A 30 -14.45 61.29 1.78
CA ASP A 30 -15.44 61.57 0.73
C ASP A 30 -14.74 62.18 -0.50
N ASP A 31 -15.42 62.20 -1.66
CA ASP A 31 -14.96 62.93 -2.87
C ASP A 31 -14.68 64.42 -2.60
N THR A 32 -15.21 64.95 -1.49
CA THR A 32 -15.07 66.33 -1.00
C THR A 32 -14.07 66.47 0.16
N GLY A 33 -13.39 65.40 0.59
CA GLY A 33 -12.34 65.43 1.61
C GLY A 33 -12.80 65.36 3.07
N ASN A 34 -14.09 65.14 3.32
CA ASN A 34 -14.63 64.99 4.68
C ASN A 34 -14.38 63.58 5.26
N LYS A 35 -14.28 63.49 6.59
CA LYS A 35 -14.11 62.22 7.31
C LYS A 35 -15.46 61.53 7.48
N LEU A 36 -15.70 60.45 6.76
CA LEU A 36 -16.85 59.56 6.95
C LEU A 36 -16.81 58.94 8.36
N LYS A 37 -17.88 59.13 9.15
CA LYS A 37 -18.12 58.35 10.37
C LYS A 37 -18.74 57.01 9.99
N LYS A 38 -18.14 55.92 10.45
CA LYS A 38 -18.70 54.57 10.26
C LYS A 38 -19.64 54.22 11.39
N GLU A 39 -20.83 53.77 11.05
CA GLU A 39 -21.74 53.13 11.99
C GLU A 39 -21.34 51.65 12.12
N TYR A 40 -21.01 51.25 13.34
CA TYR A 40 -20.82 49.84 13.66
C TYR A 40 -22.19 49.20 13.92
N MET A 41 -22.30 47.90 13.65
CA MET A 41 -23.47 47.11 14.05
C MET A 41 -23.74 47.34 15.54
N PRO A 42 -24.97 47.74 15.92
CA PRO A 42 -25.32 47.95 17.32
C PRO A 42 -25.17 46.66 18.12
N HIS A 43 -24.82 46.79 19.39
CA HIS A 43 -24.53 45.66 20.28
C HIS A 43 -25.70 44.66 20.38
N ASP A 44 -26.92 45.19 20.46
CA ASP A 44 -28.14 44.38 20.60
C ASP A 44 -28.41 43.51 19.36
N GLU A 45 -28.09 44.02 18.17
CA GLU A 45 -28.22 43.26 16.93
C GLU A 45 -27.18 42.14 16.85
N LEU A 46 -25.95 42.41 17.31
CA LEU A 46 -24.90 41.41 17.38
C LEU A 46 -25.31 40.25 18.30
N LEU A 47 -25.90 40.54 19.47
CA LEU A 47 -26.40 39.52 20.40
C LEU A 47 -27.49 38.65 19.77
N LYS A 48 -28.45 39.26 19.06
CA LYS A 48 -29.49 38.51 18.33
C LYS A 48 -28.87 37.56 17.30
N ARG A 49 -27.83 38.01 16.58
CA ARG A 49 -27.16 37.20 15.57
C ARG A 49 -26.31 36.08 16.16
N ILE A 50 -25.69 36.29 17.33
CA ILE A 50 -25.02 35.23 18.08
C ILE A 50 -26.02 34.13 18.48
N GLY A 51 -27.21 34.52 18.98
CA GLY A 51 -28.29 33.58 19.28
C GLY A 51 -28.73 32.79 18.05
N TYR A 52 -28.92 33.46 16.92
CA TYR A 52 -29.25 32.83 15.64
C TYR A 52 -28.17 31.86 15.16
N MET A 53 -26.89 32.21 15.31
CA MET A 53 -25.78 31.33 14.95
C MET A 53 -25.83 30.01 15.73
N SER A 54 -26.07 30.09 17.04
CA SER A 54 -26.14 28.91 17.91
C SER A 54 -27.33 28.01 17.60
N GLN A 55 -28.50 28.59 17.35
CA GLN A 55 -29.75 27.84 17.22
C GLN A 55 -29.95 27.26 15.80
N VAL A 56 -29.49 27.98 14.78
CA VAL A 56 -29.82 27.65 13.38
C VAL A 56 -28.57 27.31 12.59
N VAL A 57 -27.53 28.15 12.66
CA VAL A 57 -26.39 28.03 11.73
C VAL A 57 -25.45 26.89 12.10
N PHE A 58 -25.10 26.70 13.38
CA PHE A 58 -24.19 25.62 13.77
C PHE A 58 -24.79 24.21 13.55
N PRO A 59 -26.07 23.94 13.87
CA PRO A 59 -26.69 22.67 13.50
C PRO A 59 -26.67 22.44 11.97
N ALA A 60 -27.06 23.45 11.18
CA ALA A 60 -27.04 23.33 9.71
C ALA A 60 -25.62 23.13 9.13
N ILE A 61 -24.61 23.67 9.80
CA ILE A 61 -23.20 23.42 9.45
C ILE A 61 -22.80 21.99 9.79
N GLN A 62 -23.21 21.48 10.95
CA GLN A 62 -22.93 20.11 11.36
C GLN A 62 -23.46 19.12 10.30
N ASP A 63 -24.73 19.28 9.91
CA ASP A 63 -25.35 18.44 8.86
C ASP A 63 -24.55 18.48 7.55
N LYS A 64 -24.12 19.68 7.12
CA LYS A 64 -23.29 19.84 5.92
C LYS A 64 -21.92 19.18 6.07
N THR A 65 -21.30 19.28 7.25
CA THR A 65 -20.01 18.64 7.51
C THR A 65 -20.12 17.13 7.53
N ASP A 66 -21.23 16.58 8.01
CA ASP A 66 -21.48 15.14 8.04
C ASP A 66 -21.65 14.60 6.61
N ILE A 67 -22.41 15.31 5.77
CA ILE A 67 -22.53 14.98 4.33
C ILE A 67 -21.16 15.01 3.65
N TYR A 68 -20.36 16.06 3.89
CA TYR A 68 -19.03 16.17 3.29
C TYR A 68 -18.11 15.04 3.77
N THR A 69 -18.11 14.75 5.07
CA THR A 69 -17.30 13.70 5.69
C THR A 69 -17.72 12.32 5.18
N GLY A 70 -19.02 12.06 5.03
CA GLY A 70 -19.57 10.85 4.40
C GLY A 70 -19.05 10.66 2.98
N ARG A 71 -19.11 11.69 2.13
CA ARG A 71 -18.55 11.63 0.77
C ARG A 71 -17.04 11.39 0.75
N GLN A 72 -16.29 11.95 1.69
CA GLN A 72 -14.85 11.68 1.79
C GLN A 72 -14.59 10.25 2.27
N LYS A 73 -15.41 9.75 3.21
CA LYS A 73 -15.35 8.38 3.71
C LYS A 73 -15.61 7.38 2.58
N GLU A 74 -16.68 7.55 1.80
CA GLU A 74 -16.98 6.69 0.65
C GLU A 74 -15.81 6.61 -0.34
N LYS A 75 -15.19 7.76 -0.67
CA LYS A 75 -14.00 7.81 -1.53
C LYS A 75 -12.79 7.09 -0.93
N ALA A 76 -12.63 7.13 0.39
CA ALA A 76 -11.56 6.43 1.08
C ALA A 76 -11.83 4.93 1.13
N ASP A 77 -13.03 4.52 1.54
CA ASP A 77 -13.45 3.12 1.64
C ASP A 77 -13.38 2.42 0.28
N SER A 78 -13.73 3.12 -0.81
CA SER A 78 -13.63 2.59 -2.19
C SER A 78 -12.19 2.30 -2.63
N LYS A 79 -11.20 2.99 -2.05
CA LYS A 79 -9.78 2.82 -2.38
C LYS A 79 -9.05 1.93 -1.39
N ASN A 80 -9.53 1.89 -0.16
CA ASN A 80 -8.92 1.19 0.95
C ASN A 80 -9.75 -0.05 1.27
N CYS A 81 -9.58 -1.11 0.48
CA CYS A 81 -10.16 -2.40 0.79
C CYS A 81 -9.34 -3.07 1.90
N GLN A 82 -9.94 -3.27 3.09
CA GLN A 82 -9.32 -4.05 4.14
C GLN A 82 -9.36 -5.53 3.76
N LEU A 83 -8.20 -6.10 3.42
CA LEU A 83 -8.07 -7.52 3.11
C LEU A 83 -8.05 -8.33 4.42
N SER A 84 -8.93 -9.32 4.49
CA SER A 84 -8.94 -10.32 5.56
C SER A 84 -8.54 -11.68 4.98
N PHE A 85 -7.68 -12.39 5.70
CA PHE A 85 -7.18 -13.70 5.29
C PHE A 85 -7.66 -14.74 6.32
N PRO A 86 -8.46 -15.74 5.91
CA PRO A 86 -8.92 -16.78 6.83
C PRO A 86 -7.75 -17.66 7.28
N GLU A 87 -7.85 -18.17 8.51
CA GLU A 87 -6.90 -19.15 9.05
C GLU A 87 -6.81 -20.38 8.14
N GLY A 88 -5.60 -20.91 7.95
CA GLY A 88 -5.32 -22.02 7.03
C GLY A 88 -5.19 -21.62 5.56
N SER A 89 -5.47 -20.36 5.18
CA SER A 89 -5.24 -19.89 3.81
C SER A 89 -3.76 -19.70 3.54
N TYR A 90 -3.36 -19.83 2.28
CA TYR A 90 -1.98 -19.58 1.85
C TYR A 90 -1.83 -18.16 1.32
N VAL A 91 -0.73 -17.53 1.71
CA VAL A 91 -0.41 -16.15 1.37
C VAL A 91 1.05 -15.99 0.98
N MET A 92 1.29 -15.05 0.08
CA MET A 92 2.61 -14.60 -0.33
C MET A 92 3.00 -13.35 0.44
N VAL A 93 4.25 -13.25 0.89
CA VAL A 93 4.74 -12.09 1.66
C VAL A 93 5.56 -11.18 0.77
N ARG A 94 5.29 -9.87 0.79
CA ARG A 94 6.08 -8.87 0.10
C ARG A 94 7.51 -8.81 0.66
N ASP A 95 8.49 -8.94 -0.23
CA ASP A 95 9.89 -8.77 0.14
C ASP A 95 10.24 -7.28 0.24
N ARG A 96 10.71 -6.86 1.42
CA ARG A 96 11.16 -5.48 1.65
C ARG A 96 12.63 -5.30 1.34
N GLU A 97 13.42 -6.36 1.47
CA GLU A 97 14.87 -6.38 1.31
C GLU A 97 15.26 -6.74 -0.13
N GLN A 98 14.51 -6.22 -1.11
CA GLN A 98 14.72 -6.52 -2.52
C GLN A 98 16.07 -5.94 -2.96
N THR A 99 17.07 -6.80 -3.16
CA THR A 99 18.43 -6.38 -3.55
C THR A 99 18.56 -6.15 -5.06
N ASN A 100 17.69 -6.77 -5.87
CA ASN A 100 17.72 -6.70 -7.32
C ASN A 100 16.32 -6.46 -7.90
N SER A 101 16.23 -5.56 -8.89
CA SER A 101 15.00 -5.28 -9.66
C SER A 101 14.40 -6.52 -10.34
N LEU A 102 15.23 -7.51 -10.68
CA LEU A 102 14.81 -8.77 -11.30
C LEU A 102 14.31 -9.82 -10.30
N SER A 103 14.50 -9.60 -8.98
CA SER A 103 14.05 -10.56 -7.97
C SER A 103 12.53 -10.46 -7.74
N PRO A 104 11.83 -11.56 -7.43
CA PRO A 104 10.39 -11.52 -7.17
C PRO A 104 10.03 -10.57 -6.02
N ALA A 105 9.01 -9.73 -6.24
CA ALA A 105 8.55 -8.78 -5.22
C ALA A 105 7.82 -9.45 -4.04
N PHE A 106 7.37 -10.70 -4.23
CA PHE A 106 6.71 -11.51 -3.22
C PHE A 106 7.43 -12.85 -3.10
N LYS A 107 7.62 -13.31 -1.87
CA LYS A 107 8.33 -14.53 -1.52
C LYS A 107 7.36 -15.52 -0.89
N GLY A 108 7.60 -16.79 -1.20
CA GLY A 108 7.09 -17.97 -0.49
C GLY A 108 5.58 -18.12 -0.49
N SER A 109 5.10 -19.35 -0.36
CA SER A 109 3.74 -19.64 0.06
C SER A 109 3.76 -19.93 1.55
N TYR A 110 3.16 -19.06 2.35
CA TYR A 110 3.07 -19.22 3.79
C TYR A 110 1.62 -19.48 4.18
N ARG A 111 1.40 -20.34 5.17
CA ARG A 111 0.07 -20.60 5.69
C ARG A 111 -0.25 -19.64 6.83
N VAL A 112 -1.45 -19.06 6.81
CA VAL A 112 -1.95 -18.19 7.87
C VAL A 112 -2.32 -19.04 9.07
N VAL A 113 -1.67 -18.79 10.22
CA VAL A 113 -1.99 -19.47 11.47
C VAL A 113 -3.16 -18.77 12.16
N CYS A 114 -3.00 -17.49 12.45
CA CYS A 114 -4.04 -16.69 13.10
C CYS A 114 -3.83 -15.19 12.91
N GLN A 115 -4.89 -14.43 13.21
CA GLN A 115 -4.85 -12.97 13.32
C GLN A 115 -4.68 -12.56 14.79
N THR A 116 -3.73 -11.67 15.06
CA THR A 116 -3.55 -11.03 16.37
C THR A 116 -4.66 -10.01 16.63
N GLN A 117 -4.92 -9.65 17.89
CA GLN A 117 -5.88 -8.59 18.26
C GLN A 117 -5.66 -7.25 17.51
N GLY A 118 -4.41 -6.95 17.13
CA GLY A 118 -4.04 -5.75 16.36
C GLY A 118 -4.22 -5.85 14.85
N GLY A 119 -4.78 -6.95 14.33
CA GLY A 119 -5.02 -7.15 12.90
C GLY A 119 -3.82 -7.67 12.09
N SER A 120 -2.68 -7.91 12.75
CA SER A 120 -1.49 -8.53 12.13
C SER A 120 -1.59 -10.05 12.10
N TYR A 121 -0.96 -10.69 11.13
CA TYR A 121 -1.01 -12.13 10.95
C TYR A 121 0.29 -12.81 11.38
N ILE A 122 0.14 -13.99 11.97
CA ILE A 122 1.23 -14.93 12.23
C ILE A 122 1.18 -15.98 11.14
N LEU A 123 2.31 -16.21 10.49
CA LEU A 123 2.43 -17.12 9.37
C LEU A 123 3.33 -18.30 9.74
N CYS A 124 3.10 -19.45 9.13
CA CYS A 124 4.02 -20.57 9.15
C CYS A 124 4.47 -20.94 7.73
N ASP A 125 5.69 -21.43 7.62
CA ASP A 125 6.25 -21.97 6.38
C ASP A 125 5.66 -23.36 6.06
N ILE A 126 6.04 -23.90 4.90
CA ILE A 126 5.68 -25.24 4.43
C ILE A 126 6.22 -26.31 5.40
N ASP A 127 7.44 -26.12 5.92
CA ASP A 127 8.06 -27.01 6.90
C ASP A 127 7.53 -26.77 8.35
N GLU A 128 6.31 -26.22 8.49
CA GLU A 128 5.62 -25.90 9.75
C GLU A 128 6.36 -24.92 10.69
N THR A 129 7.43 -24.31 10.21
CA THR A 129 8.22 -23.36 11.00
C THR A 129 7.49 -22.03 11.08
N LEU A 130 7.27 -21.53 12.30
CA LEU A 130 6.63 -20.24 12.52
C LEU A 130 7.55 -19.09 12.08
N MET A 131 6.99 -18.14 11.35
CA MET A 131 7.70 -16.92 11.01
C MET A 131 7.93 -16.07 12.26
N SER A 132 9.16 -15.57 12.40
CA SER A 132 9.59 -14.75 13.54
C SER A 132 8.82 -13.42 13.66
N ARG A 133 8.33 -12.89 12.54
CA ARG A 133 7.71 -11.56 12.45
C ARG A 133 6.20 -11.66 12.21
N ASN A 134 5.44 -10.72 12.78
CA ASN A 134 4.04 -10.49 12.45
C ASN A 134 3.91 -9.65 11.18
N TYR A 135 2.99 -10.04 10.29
CA TYR A 135 2.81 -9.39 8.99
C TYR A 135 1.52 -8.57 8.94
N SER A 136 1.60 -7.42 8.27
CA SER A 136 0.44 -6.56 8.02
C SER A 136 -0.37 -7.09 6.83
N PRO A 137 -1.69 -6.93 6.80
CA PRO A 137 -2.52 -7.38 5.67
C PRO A 137 -2.06 -6.87 4.30
N GLU A 138 -1.48 -5.66 4.23
CA GLU A 138 -0.99 -5.02 2.99
C GLU A 138 0.29 -5.67 2.42
N GLU A 139 1.03 -6.39 3.25
CA GLU A 139 2.23 -7.14 2.86
C GLU A 139 1.86 -8.51 2.29
N LEU A 140 0.60 -8.94 2.43
CA LEU A 140 0.13 -10.27 2.09
C LEU A 140 -0.68 -10.26 0.79
N LYS A 141 -0.50 -11.32 0.01
CA LYS A 141 -1.35 -11.64 -1.13
C LYS A 141 -1.92 -13.03 -0.97
N LEU A 142 -3.23 -13.18 -1.13
CA LEU A 142 -3.88 -14.49 -1.12
C LEU A 142 -3.46 -15.28 -2.37
N ILE A 143 -3.19 -16.57 -2.19
CA ILE A 143 -2.86 -17.52 -3.26
C ILE A 143 -3.91 -18.63 -3.25
N SER A 144 -4.27 -19.15 -4.42
CA SER A 144 -5.08 -20.37 -4.57
C SER A 144 -4.34 -21.59 -4.03
N GLN A 145 -5.05 -22.49 -3.36
CA GLN A 145 -4.49 -23.75 -2.85
C GLN A 145 -4.03 -24.68 -3.97
N ASP A 146 -4.71 -24.64 -5.13
CA ASP A 146 -4.44 -25.51 -6.28
C ASP A 146 -3.06 -25.29 -6.91
N GLU A 147 -2.42 -24.14 -6.68
CA GLU A 147 -1.07 -23.83 -7.19
C GLU A 147 0.04 -24.40 -6.28
N ILE A 148 -0.33 -24.93 -5.12
CA ILE A 148 0.62 -25.32 -4.07
C ILE A 148 0.77 -26.82 -4.11
N ILE A 149 1.78 -27.30 -4.83
CA ILE A 149 2.14 -28.71 -4.87
C ILE A 149 2.72 -29.07 -3.50
N PRO A 150 2.08 -29.97 -2.72
CA PRO A 150 2.62 -30.44 -1.46
C PRO A 150 4.00 -31.06 -1.66
N LYS A 151 4.91 -30.86 -0.70
CA LYS A 151 6.27 -31.43 -0.74
C LYS A 151 6.25 -32.96 -0.89
N ASP A 152 5.24 -33.61 -0.33
CA ASP A 152 5.07 -35.07 -0.37
C ASP A 152 4.75 -35.59 -1.80
N GLU A 153 4.34 -34.71 -2.72
CA GLU A 153 4.11 -35.04 -4.13
C GLU A 153 5.35 -34.76 -5.00
N LEU A 154 6.37 -34.09 -4.44
CA LEU A 154 7.62 -33.79 -5.15
C LEU A 154 8.64 -34.89 -4.90
N TYR A 155 9.09 -35.51 -5.99
CA TYR A 155 10.11 -36.55 -5.96
C TYR A 155 11.43 -36.03 -6.53
N GLU A 156 12.54 -36.38 -5.86
CA GLU A 156 13.88 -36.02 -6.33
C GLU A 156 14.31 -36.90 -7.50
N ILE A 157 14.79 -36.26 -8.56
CA ILE A 157 15.33 -36.94 -9.75
C ILE A 157 16.82 -37.21 -9.56
N GLU A 158 17.27 -38.41 -9.89
CA GLU A 158 18.70 -38.75 -9.95
C GLU A 158 19.29 -38.33 -11.29
N ALA A 159 18.68 -38.75 -12.40
CA ALA A 159 19.12 -38.43 -13.75
C ALA A 159 18.02 -38.67 -14.79
N ILE A 160 18.12 -37.99 -15.94
CA ILE A 160 17.38 -38.35 -17.15
C ILE A 160 18.22 -39.38 -17.91
N ILE A 161 17.65 -40.55 -18.18
CA ILE A 161 18.34 -41.66 -18.88
C ILE A 161 18.18 -41.49 -20.39
N ASP A 162 16.95 -41.24 -20.84
CA ASP A 162 16.60 -41.26 -22.25
C ASP A 162 15.54 -40.19 -22.58
N HIS A 163 15.36 -39.90 -23.87
CA HIS A 163 14.32 -39.00 -24.36
C HIS A 163 13.67 -39.59 -25.62
N ARG A 164 12.38 -39.30 -25.83
CA ARG A 164 11.66 -39.69 -27.05
C ARG A 164 10.69 -38.58 -27.49
N GLY A 165 10.27 -38.63 -28.76
CA GLY A 165 9.27 -37.73 -29.32
C GLY A 165 9.82 -36.55 -30.13
N GLU A 166 8.89 -35.80 -30.73
CA GLU A 166 9.17 -34.66 -31.60
C GLU A 166 9.65 -33.43 -30.81
N PRO A 167 10.46 -32.54 -31.41
CA PRO A 167 10.87 -31.29 -30.78
C PRO A 167 9.65 -30.41 -30.48
N GLY A 168 9.21 -30.41 -29.23
CA GLY A 168 8.01 -29.71 -28.74
C GLY A 168 7.20 -30.57 -27.78
N ASN A 169 7.05 -31.86 -28.08
CA ASN A 169 6.35 -32.85 -27.26
C ASN A 169 7.30 -33.98 -26.87
N ARG A 170 8.44 -33.62 -26.27
CA ARG A 170 9.42 -34.63 -25.82
C ARG A 170 9.05 -35.16 -24.45
N GLU A 171 9.15 -36.46 -24.33
CA GLU A 171 9.08 -37.17 -23.07
C GLU A 171 10.49 -37.60 -22.67
N TYR A 172 10.78 -37.55 -21.38
CA TYR A 172 12.06 -37.87 -20.78
C TYR A 172 11.89 -39.04 -19.82
N LEU A 173 12.75 -40.05 -19.93
CA LEU A 173 12.79 -41.17 -19.00
C LEU A 173 13.58 -40.76 -17.77
N VAL A 174 12.89 -40.66 -16.65
CA VAL A 174 13.43 -40.16 -15.39
C VAL A 174 13.78 -41.32 -14.48
N ARG A 175 15.03 -41.33 -13.99
CA ARG A 175 15.47 -42.14 -12.85
C ARG A 175 15.20 -41.39 -11.57
N TRP A 176 14.39 -41.96 -10.70
CA TRP A 176 14.09 -41.40 -9.38
C TRP A 176 15.19 -41.73 -8.38
N LYS A 177 15.54 -40.77 -7.52
CA LYS A 177 16.55 -40.96 -6.49
C LYS A 177 16.03 -41.89 -5.40
N ASN A 178 16.83 -42.89 -5.01
CA ASN A 178 16.50 -43.96 -4.06
C ASN A 178 15.47 -44.99 -4.56
N TYR A 179 15.18 -45.06 -5.86
CA TYR A 179 14.32 -46.06 -6.47
C TYR A 179 15.08 -46.94 -7.48
N SER A 180 14.50 -48.09 -7.84
CA SER A 180 15.10 -49.00 -8.82
C SER A 180 14.84 -48.51 -10.25
N LYS A 181 15.55 -49.09 -11.21
CA LYS A 181 15.29 -48.91 -12.65
C LYS A 181 13.86 -49.30 -13.04
N ASP A 182 13.24 -50.17 -12.26
CA ASP A 182 11.88 -50.65 -12.52
C ASP A 182 10.81 -49.56 -12.30
N ASP A 183 11.15 -48.52 -11.53
CA ASP A 183 10.27 -47.38 -11.24
C ASP A 183 10.47 -46.22 -12.23
N ASP A 184 11.36 -46.38 -13.22
CA ASP A 184 11.68 -45.34 -14.20
C ASP A 184 10.43 -44.97 -15.00
N SER A 185 10.10 -43.67 -15.02
CA SER A 185 8.86 -43.17 -15.58
C SER A 185 9.11 -42.13 -16.66
N TRP A 186 8.27 -42.11 -17.70
CA TRP A 186 8.32 -41.12 -18.77
C TRP A 186 7.53 -39.88 -18.37
N LEU A 187 8.19 -38.72 -18.39
CA LEU A 187 7.61 -37.43 -18.01
C LEU A 187 7.73 -36.41 -19.15
N THR A 188 6.71 -35.58 -19.30
CA THR A 188 6.72 -34.43 -20.20
C THR A 188 7.54 -33.29 -19.61
N SER A 189 7.98 -32.34 -20.45
CA SER A 189 8.74 -31.15 -20.00
C SER A 189 8.04 -30.35 -18.90
N ASP A 190 6.71 -30.31 -18.93
CA ASP A 190 5.90 -29.47 -18.03
C ASP A 190 5.80 -30.05 -16.61
N ALA A 191 6.08 -31.34 -16.44
CA ALA A 191 6.10 -32.00 -15.14
C ALA A 191 7.36 -31.71 -14.33
N PHE A 192 8.40 -31.12 -14.94
CA PHE A 192 9.65 -30.79 -14.26
C PHE A 192 9.55 -29.43 -13.57
N THR A 193 9.78 -29.40 -12.26
CA THR A 193 9.89 -28.14 -11.51
C THR A 193 11.19 -27.38 -11.80
N ASP A 194 12.28 -28.11 -12.06
CA ASP A 194 13.61 -27.54 -12.32
C ASP A 194 14.08 -27.78 -13.77
N PRO A 195 14.21 -26.74 -14.61
CA PRO A 195 14.69 -26.87 -15.98
C PRO A 195 16.17 -27.28 -16.05
N GLU A 196 16.95 -27.12 -14.98
CA GLU A 196 18.37 -27.49 -14.99
C GLU A 196 18.58 -28.99 -15.18
N SER A 197 17.64 -29.84 -14.72
CA SER A 197 17.70 -31.29 -14.93
C SER A 197 17.73 -31.65 -16.42
N ILE A 198 16.88 -31.01 -17.22
CA ILE A 198 16.82 -31.17 -18.67
C ILE A 198 18.06 -30.56 -19.33
N ASN A 199 18.47 -29.36 -18.91
CA ASN A 199 19.67 -28.71 -19.44
C ASN A 199 20.94 -29.56 -19.21
N ASN A 200 21.06 -30.20 -18.05
CA ASN A 200 22.17 -31.09 -17.73
C ASN A 200 22.21 -32.32 -18.63
N TYR A 201 21.05 -32.92 -18.92
CA TYR A 201 20.93 -34.04 -19.84
C TYR A 201 21.41 -33.68 -21.26
N TRP A 202 20.92 -32.57 -21.82
CA TRP A 202 21.34 -32.11 -23.14
C TRP A 202 22.81 -31.71 -23.22
N ARG A 203 23.35 -31.11 -22.14
CA ARG A 203 24.79 -30.81 -22.02
C ARG A 203 25.64 -32.07 -22.09
N LYS A 204 25.23 -33.17 -21.42
CA LYS A 204 25.97 -34.45 -21.42
C LYS A 204 25.95 -35.15 -22.78
N LEU A 205 24.94 -34.91 -23.61
CA LEU A 205 24.80 -35.48 -24.95
C LEU A 205 25.59 -34.72 -26.03
N ASP A 206 26.40 -33.72 -25.66
CA ASP A 206 27.10 -32.80 -26.58
C ASP A 206 26.18 -32.14 -27.62
N TYR A 207 24.88 -32.04 -27.31
CA TYR A 207 23.90 -31.42 -28.19
C TYR A 207 23.73 -29.95 -27.79
N LYS A 208 24.23 -29.03 -28.63
CA LYS A 208 23.98 -27.59 -28.45
C LYS A 208 22.56 -27.25 -28.95
N PRO A 209 21.62 -26.79 -28.09
CA PRO A 209 20.34 -26.28 -28.54
C PRO A 209 20.50 -24.86 -29.13
N GLY A 210 21.31 -24.73 -30.17
CA GLY A 210 21.84 -23.46 -30.67
C GLY A 210 21.47 -23.13 -32.11
N LYS A 211 20.33 -23.59 -32.65
CA LYS A 211 19.91 -23.16 -34.00
C LYS A 211 18.43 -22.85 -34.20
N LEU A 212 17.60 -22.87 -33.15
CA LEU A 212 16.15 -22.62 -33.29
C LEU A 212 15.62 -21.38 -32.56
N PHE A 213 16.44 -20.67 -31.77
CA PHE A 213 16.00 -19.45 -31.06
C PHE A 213 16.58 -18.12 -31.60
N GLU A 214 17.46 -18.15 -32.62
CA GLU A 214 18.01 -16.93 -33.24
C GLU A 214 17.12 -16.34 -34.37
N ILE A 215 16.18 -17.12 -34.92
CA ILE A 215 15.43 -16.70 -36.13
C ILE A 215 14.34 -15.66 -35.82
N ALA A 216 13.94 -15.47 -34.55
CA ALA A 216 12.85 -14.54 -34.20
C ALA A 216 13.29 -13.08 -33.98
N ASN A 217 14.60 -12.80 -33.83
CA ASN A 217 15.06 -11.44 -33.45
C ASN A 217 15.86 -10.71 -34.53
N GLU A 218 16.14 -11.34 -35.68
CA GLU A 218 16.93 -10.73 -36.75
C GLU A 218 16.09 -10.06 -37.86
N GLN A 219 14.75 -10.25 -37.89
CA GLN A 219 13.90 -9.56 -38.87
C GLN A 219 13.56 -8.09 -38.53
N SER A 220 13.99 -7.59 -37.36
CA SER A 220 13.69 -6.23 -36.90
C SER A 220 14.83 -5.22 -37.09
N SER A 221 15.99 -5.65 -37.59
CA SER A 221 17.19 -4.79 -37.66
C SER A 221 17.97 -4.96 -38.96
N SER A 222 17.40 -4.50 -40.08
CA SER A 222 18.16 -3.83 -41.16
C SER A 222 17.28 -3.46 -42.36
N LYS A 223 16.60 -2.32 -42.28
CA LYS A 223 16.29 -1.54 -43.50
C LYS A 223 16.44 -0.05 -43.24
N VAL A 224 17.68 0.40 -43.21
CA VAL A 224 18.03 1.81 -43.43
C VAL A 224 18.50 1.94 -44.87
N MET A 225 17.69 2.59 -45.71
CA MET A 225 18.17 3.38 -46.85
C MET A 225 17.35 4.68 -46.93
N SER A 226 18.07 5.77 -46.65
CA SER A 226 17.93 7.16 -47.12
C SER A 226 16.75 7.53 -48.04
N ARG A 227 16.00 8.59 -47.70
CA ARG A 227 16.11 9.91 -48.34
C ARG A 227 15.23 10.97 -47.68
N ASN A 228 15.80 12.17 -47.53
CA ASN A 228 15.20 13.37 -46.94
C ASN A 228 13.97 13.89 -47.72
N GLN A 229 13.00 14.45 -46.99
CA GLN A 229 12.37 15.74 -47.33
C GLN A 229 11.61 16.34 -46.14
N THR A 230 11.63 17.68 -46.13
CA THR A 230 11.25 18.66 -45.12
C THR A 230 9.76 18.73 -44.74
N SER A 231 9.43 19.14 -43.51
CA SER A 231 8.62 20.35 -43.24
C SER A 231 8.41 20.58 -41.75
N ALA A 232 8.26 21.86 -41.41
CA ALA A 232 8.20 22.44 -40.08
C ALA A 232 7.04 21.93 -39.21
N ILE A 233 7.21 22.02 -37.88
CA ILE A 233 6.41 22.89 -36.99
C ILE A 233 6.96 22.70 -35.56
N ALA A 234 7.59 23.76 -35.06
CA ALA A 234 7.98 23.89 -33.67
C ALA A 234 6.74 24.16 -32.80
N ASN A 235 6.66 23.53 -31.63
CA ASN A 235 5.94 24.12 -30.51
C ASN A 235 6.57 23.76 -29.16
N LYS A 236 7.04 24.84 -28.51
CA LYS A 236 7.56 24.97 -27.15
C LYS A 236 6.68 24.30 -26.09
N ARG A 237 7.31 23.65 -25.11
CA ARG A 237 6.88 23.73 -23.71
C ARG A 237 8.06 24.05 -22.78
N ASN A 238 7.82 25.08 -21.99
CA ASN A 238 8.76 25.78 -21.12
C ASN A 238 9.00 25.01 -19.81
N THR A 239 10.26 24.83 -19.45
CA THR A 239 10.71 24.72 -18.05
C THR A 239 11.08 26.13 -17.57
N ARG A 240 10.29 26.68 -16.64
CA ARG A 240 10.62 27.95 -15.96
C ARG A 240 11.44 27.66 -14.72
N HIS A 241 12.75 27.89 -14.81
CA HIS A 241 13.53 28.38 -13.67
C HIS A 241 13.15 29.84 -13.43
N ASN A 242 12.85 30.20 -12.18
CA ASN A 242 12.75 31.59 -11.76
C ASN A 242 13.96 31.88 -10.87
N SER A 243 14.84 32.74 -11.37
CA SER A 243 15.87 33.42 -10.61
C SER A 243 15.34 34.79 -10.20
N ASN A 244 15.59 35.20 -8.96
CA ASN A 244 16.07 36.56 -8.73
C ASN A 244 16.85 36.69 -7.42
N LYS A 245 17.92 37.46 -7.57
CA LYS A 245 19.08 37.75 -6.72
C LYS A 245 18.74 38.65 -5.52
N SER A 246 19.58 38.59 -4.48
CA SER A 246 20.42 39.74 -4.07
C SER A 246 21.40 39.36 -2.95
N SER A 247 22.62 39.87 -3.09
CA SER A 247 23.78 39.83 -2.21
C SER A 247 23.69 40.81 -1.03
N ILE A 248 24.20 40.44 0.15
CA ILE A 248 24.91 41.33 1.10
C ILE A 248 25.79 40.49 2.04
N SER A 249 26.96 41.02 2.39
CA SER A 249 28.06 40.34 3.10
C SER A 249 28.11 40.72 4.59
N GLN A 250 28.68 39.80 5.39
CA GLN A 250 29.39 39.95 6.68
C GLN A 250 28.59 40.44 7.91
N GLU A 251 28.50 39.59 8.93
CA GLU A 251 29.40 39.64 10.11
C GLU A 251 29.22 38.38 10.98
N GLN A 252 30.31 37.98 11.63
CA GLN A 252 30.39 36.87 12.57
C GLN A 252 29.89 37.34 13.93
N GLU A 253 29.08 36.52 14.61
CA GLU A 253 29.24 36.36 16.06
C GLU A 253 28.65 35.02 16.52
N THR A 254 29.44 34.35 17.34
CA THR A 254 29.13 33.12 18.07
C THR A 254 28.04 33.36 19.11
N VAL A 255 27.16 32.38 19.36
CA VAL A 255 26.82 31.87 20.71
C VAL A 255 25.74 30.79 20.61
N SER A 256 25.95 29.76 21.43
CA SER A 256 25.15 28.58 21.73
C SER A 256 23.72 28.88 22.20
N THR A 257 22.73 28.05 21.83
CA THR A 257 21.82 27.40 22.80
C THR A 257 20.89 26.33 22.20
N GLN A 258 21.04 25.12 22.73
CA GLN A 258 20.03 24.13 23.12
C GLN A 258 18.70 23.99 22.36
N ARG A 259 18.58 22.80 21.76
CA ARG A 259 17.36 22.05 21.43
C ARG A 259 16.32 22.07 22.57
N ARG A 260 15.07 22.38 22.24
CA ARG A 260 13.87 21.92 22.97
C ARG A 260 12.77 21.50 22.01
N ASN A 261 12.66 20.20 21.75
CA ASN A 261 11.45 19.59 21.21
C ASN A 261 10.53 19.28 22.40
N SER A 262 9.35 19.91 22.45
CA SER A 262 8.31 19.57 23.43
C SER A 262 7.15 18.86 22.74
N THR A 263 7.07 17.55 22.96
CA THR A 263 5.92 16.71 22.65
C THR A 263 4.91 16.82 23.80
N LYS A 264 3.78 17.48 23.57
CA LYS A 264 2.69 17.56 24.56
C LYS A 264 1.74 16.38 24.34
N ARG A 265 1.98 15.28 25.06
CA ARG A 265 1.01 14.17 25.23
C ARG A 265 -0.14 14.68 26.11
N ARG A 266 -1.38 14.60 25.62
CA ARG A 266 -2.58 14.73 26.44
C ARG A 266 -2.79 13.42 27.19
N ALA A 267 -2.72 13.46 28.52
CA ALA A 267 -3.25 12.43 29.40
C ALA A 267 -4.71 12.78 29.70
N ASN A 268 -5.64 11.88 29.39
CA ASN A 268 -7.00 11.90 29.92
C ASN A 268 -7.02 10.98 31.13
N ALA A 269 -7.35 11.54 32.29
CA ALA A 269 -7.56 10.79 33.53
C ALA A 269 -9.05 10.88 33.91
N ASN A 270 -9.64 9.68 34.02
CA ASN A 270 -10.58 9.23 35.04
C ASN A 270 -11.95 9.93 35.16
N SER A 271 -13.01 9.15 34.88
CA SER A 271 -13.99 8.81 35.92
C SER A 271 -14.61 7.44 35.62
N ALA A 272 -14.28 6.45 36.46
CA ALA A 272 -14.98 5.17 36.54
C ALA A 272 -15.15 4.88 38.03
N LEU A 273 -16.38 4.99 38.52
CA LEU A 273 -16.79 4.42 39.79
C LEU A 273 -17.38 3.04 39.52
N ALA A 274 -16.94 2.11 40.37
CA ALA A 274 -17.18 0.69 40.35
C ALA A 274 -18.67 0.32 40.40
N ASN A 275 -18.99 -0.86 39.88
CA ASN A 275 -19.80 -1.81 40.64
C ASN A 275 -19.45 -3.26 40.32
N VAL A 276 -19.50 -4.03 41.40
CA VAL A 276 -19.02 -5.39 41.63
C VAL A 276 -20.06 -6.40 41.15
N ALA A 277 -19.62 -7.47 40.49
CA ALA A 277 -20.27 -8.77 40.55
C ALA A 277 -19.24 -9.87 40.26
N ALA A 278 -18.80 -10.53 41.33
CA ALA A 278 -18.00 -11.73 41.27
C ALA A 278 -18.90 -12.93 40.99
N THR A 279 -18.55 -13.75 40.00
CA THR A 279 -18.95 -15.16 39.97
C THR A 279 -17.75 -16.01 39.65
N ASN A 280 -17.28 -16.71 40.68
CA ASN A 280 -16.28 -17.76 40.63
C ASN A 280 -16.70 -18.86 39.66
N ASN A 281 -15.81 -19.33 38.79
CA ASN A 281 -15.96 -20.67 38.24
C ASN A 281 -14.63 -21.42 38.20
N THR A 282 -14.56 -22.37 39.12
CA THR A 282 -13.48 -23.29 39.43
C THR A 282 -13.46 -24.46 38.44
N PHE A 283 -12.24 -24.89 38.10
CA PHE A 283 -11.88 -26.02 37.25
C PHE A 283 -12.70 -27.32 37.48
N LYS A 284 -13.09 -28.01 36.40
CA LYS A 284 -13.33 -29.47 36.40
C LYS A 284 -12.65 -30.15 35.20
N ARG A 285 -11.59 -30.90 35.51
CA ARG A 285 -10.87 -31.83 34.63
C ARG A 285 -11.65 -33.16 34.57
N ARG A 286 -12.05 -33.61 33.38
CA ARG A 286 -12.70 -34.93 33.18
C ARG A 286 -11.65 -36.05 33.24
N LYS A 287 -11.90 -37.06 34.09
CA LYS A 287 -11.14 -38.32 34.16
C LYS A 287 -11.44 -39.18 32.93
N ARG A 288 -10.39 -39.76 32.33
CA ARG A 288 -10.49 -40.90 31.39
C ARG A 288 -11.07 -42.11 32.12
N ALA A 289 -12.03 -42.79 31.50
CA ALA A 289 -12.43 -44.13 31.87
C ALA A 289 -11.76 -45.12 30.91
N THR A 290 -10.97 -46.04 31.46
CA THR A 290 -10.59 -47.29 30.82
C THR A 290 -11.71 -48.30 31.02
N ARG A 291 -12.00 -49.13 30.02
CA ARG A 291 -12.70 -50.40 30.21
C ARG A 291 -12.13 -51.44 29.26
N ASN A 292 -11.86 -52.61 29.84
CA ASN A 292 -11.43 -53.86 29.22
C ASN A 292 -12.39 -54.32 28.12
#